data_AF-C1C0I7-F1
#
_entry.id   AF-C1C0I7-F1
#
_cell.length_a   1.000
_cell.length_b   1.000
_cell.length_c   1.000
_cell.angle_alpha   90.00
_cell.angle_beta   90.00
_cell.angle_gamma   90.00
#
_symmetry.space_group_name_H-M   'P 1'
#
loop_
_entity.id
_entity.type
_entity.pdbx_description
1 polymer ?
#
loop_
_entity_poly.entity_id
_entity_poly.type
_entity_poly.pdbx_seq_one_letter_code
_entity_poly.pdbx_strand_id
1 'polypeptide(L)'
;MVRFLGVFFVLGLVSMSRGEKCEGPVLTSSSYTSSDSSALTHVPFVADFSVKCAKGSLSTLYARVPSARGGVRPVVRSAESKGRFQVSWTLETKKAKSGDYEVQLFDEEGLAALKREDGSPVKPILTLVVSHKGAFNGHYINSELLATILSAFIFYVAYTSKSSLLA
;
A
#
# COMPACT_ATOMS: atom_id res chain seq x y z
N MET A 1 -40.38 -37.12 -26.55
CA MET A 1 -40.54 -35.65 -26.67
C MET A 1 -40.22 -34.92 -25.35
N VAL A 2 -40.73 -35.37 -24.20
CA VAL A 2 -40.51 -34.77 -22.86
C VAL A 2 -39.03 -34.67 -22.45
N ARG A 3 -38.19 -35.65 -22.85
CA ARG A 3 -36.74 -35.65 -22.54
C ARG A 3 -35.94 -34.55 -23.26
N PHE A 4 -36.33 -34.16 -24.47
CA PHE A 4 -35.65 -33.08 -25.21
C PHE A 4 -36.06 -31.69 -24.70
N LEU A 5 -37.30 -31.53 -24.24
CA LEU A 5 -37.76 -30.29 -23.60
C LEU A 5 -37.03 -30.01 -22.28
N GLY A 6 -36.78 -31.06 -21.48
CA GLY A 6 -36.05 -30.92 -20.21
C GLY A 6 -34.61 -30.43 -20.40
N VAL A 7 -33.91 -30.89 -21.45
CA VAL A 7 -32.54 -30.47 -21.74
C VAL A 7 -32.46 -29.00 -22.18
N PHE A 8 -33.43 -28.54 -22.99
CA PHE A 8 -33.51 -27.13 -23.40
C PHE A 8 -33.81 -26.19 -22.23
N PHE A 9 -34.65 -26.62 -21.29
CA PHE A 9 -34.98 -25.82 -20.11
C PHE A 9 -33.77 -25.68 -19.16
N VAL A 10 -32.98 -26.75 -19.00
CA VAL A 10 -31.75 -26.72 -18.18
C VAL A 10 -30.65 -25.87 -18.83
N LEU A 11 -30.50 -25.91 -20.16
CA LEU A 11 -29.54 -25.04 -20.87
C LEU A 11 -29.89 -23.55 -20.77
N GLY A 12 -31.18 -23.20 -20.75
CA GLY A 12 -31.64 -21.82 -20.62
C GLY A 12 -31.35 -21.19 -19.26
N LEU A 13 -31.40 -21.98 -18.18
CA LEU A 13 -31.12 -21.52 -16.82
C LEU A 13 -29.64 -21.20 -16.56
N VAL A 14 -28.72 -21.79 -17.33
CA VAL A 14 -27.27 -21.56 -17.18
C VAL A 14 -26.82 -20.20 -17.75
N SER A 15 -27.59 -19.59 -18.67
CA SER A 15 -27.19 -18.33 -19.33
C SER A 15 -27.45 -17.05 -18.52
N MET A 16 -28.10 -17.11 -17.36
CA MET A 16 -28.52 -15.90 -16.63
C MET A 16 -27.59 -15.43 -15.49
N SER A 17 -26.48 -16.13 -15.22
CA SER A 17 -25.49 -15.66 -14.22
C SER A 17 -24.53 -14.62 -14.81
N ARG A 18 -25.05 -13.48 -15.26
CA ARG A 18 -24.22 -12.28 -15.47
C ARG A 18 -24.05 -11.59 -14.13
N GLY A 19 -22.86 -11.73 -13.52
CA GLY A 19 -22.47 -10.89 -12.39
C GLY A 19 -22.49 -9.42 -12.80
N GLU A 20 -23.25 -8.59 -12.09
CA GLU A 20 -23.28 -7.14 -12.33
C GLU A 20 -21.91 -6.53 -12.04
N LYS A 21 -21.25 -6.04 -13.09
CA LYS A 21 -20.02 -5.26 -12.97
C LYS A 21 -20.33 -3.88 -12.40
N CYS A 22 -19.41 -3.34 -11.60
CA CYS A 22 -19.54 -2.01 -11.03
C CYS A 22 -19.52 -0.95 -12.14
N GLU A 23 -20.64 -0.25 -12.34
CA GLU A 23 -20.75 0.85 -13.31
C GLU A 23 -20.56 2.20 -12.59
N GLY A 24 -19.60 3.00 -13.07
CA GLY A 24 -19.31 4.36 -12.56
C GLY A 24 -18.76 4.42 -11.12
N PRO A 25 -17.56 3.87 -10.84
CA PRO A 25 -16.99 3.91 -9.50
C PRO A 25 -16.63 5.34 -9.07
N VAL A 26 -17.27 5.85 -8.02
CA VAL A 26 -16.89 7.11 -7.36
C VAL A 26 -15.93 6.80 -6.21
N LEU A 27 -14.79 7.48 -6.22
CA LEU A 27 -13.71 7.30 -5.25
C LEU A 27 -13.75 8.28 -4.09
N THR A 28 -13.50 7.77 -2.89
CA THR A 28 -13.09 8.60 -1.76
C THR A 28 -11.89 7.93 -1.09
N SER A 29 -10.70 8.52 -1.24
CA SER A 29 -9.42 7.96 -0.78
C SER A 29 -8.88 8.70 0.44
N SER A 30 -8.41 7.95 1.42
CA SER A 30 -7.58 8.42 2.54
C SER A 30 -6.30 7.60 2.57
N SER A 31 -5.14 8.24 2.63
CA SER A 31 -3.86 7.54 2.66
C SER A 31 -3.09 7.85 3.93
N TYR A 32 -2.54 6.82 4.54
CA TYR A 32 -1.71 6.89 5.73
C TYR A 32 -0.31 6.38 5.41
N THR A 33 0.71 7.19 5.72
CA THR A 33 2.12 6.78 5.67
C THR A 33 2.82 7.21 6.95
N SER A 34 3.80 6.42 7.39
CA SER A 34 4.64 6.81 8.54
C SER A 34 5.56 7.97 8.15
N SER A 35 5.54 9.04 8.95
CA SER A 35 6.46 10.17 8.82
C SER A 35 7.84 9.89 9.44
N ASP A 36 7.92 8.93 10.36
CA ASP A 36 9.16 8.54 11.02
C ASP A 36 9.67 7.21 10.46
N SER A 37 10.93 7.20 10.02
CA SER A 37 11.62 6.01 9.50
C SER A 37 12.92 5.68 10.24
N SER A 38 13.26 6.43 11.29
CA SER A 38 14.51 6.27 12.05
C SER A 38 14.69 4.89 12.69
N ALA A 39 13.59 4.21 13.04
CA ALA A 39 13.60 2.86 13.59
C ALA A 39 13.15 1.77 12.60
N LEU A 40 12.80 2.13 11.36
CA LEU A 40 12.20 1.23 10.38
C LEU A 40 13.16 0.98 9.22
N THR A 41 13.31 -0.27 8.78
CA THR A 41 14.01 -0.60 7.52
C THR A 41 13.08 -0.50 6.31
N HIS A 42 11.78 -0.64 6.56
CA HIS A 42 10.71 -0.52 5.57
C HIS A 42 9.62 0.43 6.07
N VAL A 43 9.27 1.42 5.24
CA VAL A 43 8.16 2.33 5.47
C VAL A 43 6.85 1.64 5.04
N PRO A 44 5.87 1.50 5.95
CA PRO A 44 4.54 1.02 5.60
C PRO A 44 3.72 2.12 4.94
N PHE A 45 3.09 1.78 3.83
CA PHE A 45 2.11 2.57 3.11
C PHE A 45 0.77 1.89 3.24
N VAL A 46 -0.24 2.65 3.64
CA VAL A 46 -1.61 2.17 3.77
C VAL A 46 -2.52 3.13 3.02
N ALA A 47 -3.28 2.61 2.07
CA ALA A 47 -4.30 3.37 1.37
C ALA A 47 -5.67 2.78 1.66
N ASP A 48 -6.50 3.58 2.32
CA ASP A 48 -7.90 3.28 2.56
C ASP A 48 -8.74 4.02 1.52
N PHE A 49 -9.66 3.32 0.86
CA PHE A 49 -10.54 3.96 -0.10
C PHE A 49 -11.92 3.36 -0.04
N SER A 50 -12.93 4.21 -0.22
CA SER A 50 -14.31 3.80 -0.38
C SER A 50 -14.68 3.89 -1.85
N VAL A 51 -15.26 2.82 -2.40
CA VAL A 51 -15.80 2.82 -3.76
C VAL A 51 -17.32 2.78 -3.67
N LYS A 52 -17.99 3.74 -4.30
CA LYS A 52 -19.44 3.71 -4.52
C LYS A 52 -19.70 3.34 -5.98
N CYS A 53 -20.48 2.28 -6.20
CA CYS A 53 -20.92 1.85 -7.53
C CYS A 53 -22.37 2.27 -7.74
N ALA A 54 -22.73 2.73 -8.94
CA ALA A 54 -24.12 3.04 -9.28
C ALA A 54 -24.97 1.77 -9.46
N LYS A 55 -24.34 0.68 -9.94
CA LYS A 55 -24.92 -0.67 -10.09
C LYS A 55 -23.86 -1.73 -9.81
N GLY A 56 -24.28 -2.90 -9.30
CA GLY A 56 -23.38 -4.03 -9.01
C GLY A 56 -22.55 -3.90 -7.73
N SER A 57 -21.66 -4.87 -7.50
CA SER A 57 -20.78 -4.90 -6.32
C SER A 57 -19.37 -5.36 -6.70
N LEU A 58 -18.37 -4.78 -6.04
CA LEU A 58 -16.97 -5.20 -6.17
C LEU A 58 -16.67 -6.25 -5.11
N SER A 59 -16.37 -7.48 -5.54
CA SER A 59 -16.04 -8.61 -4.66
C SER A 59 -14.55 -8.65 -4.34
N THR A 60 -13.71 -8.80 -5.36
CA THR A 60 -12.26 -8.97 -5.23
C THR A 60 -11.53 -7.95 -6.11
N LEU A 61 -10.60 -7.21 -5.51
CA LEU A 61 -9.77 -6.23 -6.22
C LEU A 61 -8.29 -6.53 -5.96
N TYR A 62 -7.48 -6.21 -6.95
CA TYR A 62 -6.03 -6.35 -6.91
C TYR A 62 -5.37 -5.01 -7.20
N ALA A 63 -4.42 -4.61 -6.36
CA ALA A 63 -3.65 -3.40 -6.52
C ALA A 63 -2.26 -3.72 -7.07
N ARG A 64 -1.87 -3.07 -8.15
CA ARG A 64 -0.46 -2.95 -8.53
C ARG A 64 0.12 -1.77 -7.77
N VAL A 65 1.02 -2.09 -6.84
CA VAL A 65 1.75 -1.08 -6.08
C VAL A 65 3.12 -0.84 -6.72
N PRO A 66 3.64 0.39 -6.66
CA PRO A 66 5.00 0.68 -7.06
C PRO A 66 5.93 0.01 -6.03
N SER A 67 6.48 -1.15 -6.40
CA SER A 67 7.44 -1.91 -5.59
C SER A 67 8.63 -2.26 -6.47
N ALA A 68 9.80 -2.48 -5.88
CA ALA A 68 11.05 -2.77 -6.60
C ALA A 68 10.97 -3.98 -7.55
N ARG A 69 9.97 -4.86 -7.39
CA ARG A 69 9.69 -6.02 -8.26
C ARG A 69 8.32 -5.97 -8.95
N GLY A 70 7.60 -4.84 -8.93
CA GLY A 70 6.29 -4.70 -9.59
C GLY A 70 5.21 -5.64 -9.05
N GLY A 71 5.12 -5.78 -7.73
CA GLY A 71 4.22 -6.75 -7.08
C GLY A 71 2.75 -6.33 -7.11
N VAL A 72 1.88 -7.26 -7.54
CA VAL A 72 0.43 -7.16 -7.31
C VAL A 72 0.13 -7.60 -5.87
N ARG A 73 -0.77 -6.86 -5.20
CA ARG A 73 -1.25 -7.14 -3.84
C ARG A 73 -2.78 -7.26 -3.84
N PRO A 74 -3.33 -8.22 -3.09
CA PRO A 74 -4.78 -8.27 -2.90
C PRO A 74 -5.23 -7.06 -2.09
N VAL A 75 -6.37 -6.50 -2.47
CA VAL A 75 -7.03 -5.44 -1.71
C VAL A 75 -7.93 -6.10 -0.67
N VAL A 76 -7.76 -5.71 0.58
CA VAL A 76 -8.58 -6.22 1.69
C VAL A 76 -9.86 -5.39 1.77
N ARG A 77 -11.01 -6.05 1.85
CA ARG A 77 -12.29 -5.40 2.09
C ARG A 77 -12.56 -5.35 3.59
N SER A 78 -13.01 -4.21 4.09
CA SER A 78 -13.45 -4.09 5.48
C SER A 78 -14.75 -4.86 5.70
N ALA A 79 -14.78 -5.73 6.72
CA ALA A 79 -15.97 -6.49 7.08
C ALA A 79 -17.07 -5.62 7.72
N GLU A 80 -16.68 -4.53 8.37
CA GLU A 80 -17.56 -3.68 9.18
C GLU A 80 -18.31 -2.63 8.33
N SER A 81 -17.66 -2.10 7.31
CA SER A 81 -18.23 -1.06 6.43
C SER A 81 -18.33 -1.53 4.99
N LYS A 82 -19.56 -1.64 4.46
CA LYS A 82 -19.82 -2.00 3.06
C LYS A 82 -19.17 -0.97 2.13
N GLY A 83 -18.24 -1.43 1.27
CA GLY A 83 -17.63 -0.61 0.23
C GLY A 83 -16.34 0.12 0.63
N ARG A 84 -15.78 -0.15 1.83
CA ARG A 84 -14.42 0.28 2.18
C ARG A 84 -13.41 -0.82 1.90
N PHE A 85 -12.33 -0.41 1.28
CA PHE A 85 -11.23 -1.24 0.84
C PHE A 85 -9.92 -0.65 1.35
N GLN A 86 -8.97 -1.52 1.62
CA GLN A 86 -7.67 -1.17 2.16
C GLN A 86 -6.60 -1.96 1.42
N VAL A 87 -5.56 -1.27 0.98
CA VAL A 87 -4.33 -1.89 0.47
C VAL A 87 -3.16 -1.39 1.29
N SER A 88 -2.28 -2.30 1.69
CA SER A 88 -1.04 -1.97 2.36
C SER A 88 0.14 -2.58 1.63
N TRP A 89 1.24 -1.83 1.60
CA TRP A 89 2.52 -2.31 1.09
C TRP A 89 3.65 -1.66 1.85
N THR A 90 4.85 -2.20 1.67
CA THR A 90 6.05 -1.69 2.31
C THR A 90 7.08 -1.35 1.25
N LEU A 91 7.79 -0.25 1.46
CA LEU A 91 8.94 0.15 0.67
C LEU A 91 10.16 0.26 1.58
N GLU A 92 11.32 -0.15 1.10
CA GLU A 92 12.57 0.12 1.82
C GLU A 92 12.73 1.63 2.03
N THR A 93 13.21 2.06 3.19
CA THR A 93 13.42 3.48 3.52
C THR A 93 14.25 4.22 2.47
N LYS A 94 15.26 3.56 1.89
CA LYS A 94 16.08 4.11 0.81
C LYS A 94 15.31 4.40 -0.49
N LYS A 95 14.22 3.67 -0.74
CA LYS A 95 13.39 3.76 -1.95
C LYS A 95 12.08 4.54 -1.69
N ALA A 96 11.68 4.66 -0.43
CA ALA A 96 10.53 5.45 0.03
C ALA A 96 10.88 6.95 0.06
N LYS A 97 11.02 7.55 -1.13
CA LYS A 97 11.27 8.99 -1.28
C LYS A 97 9.96 9.79 -1.12
N SER A 98 10.10 11.07 -0.81
CA SER A 98 8.96 12.00 -0.86
C SER A 98 8.43 12.08 -2.30
N GLY A 99 7.11 12.03 -2.46
CA GLY A 99 6.46 12.07 -3.76
C GLY A 99 5.12 11.35 -3.79
N ASP A 100 4.52 11.39 -4.97
CA ASP A 100 3.22 10.80 -5.23
C ASP A 100 3.39 9.41 -5.83
N TYR A 101 2.78 8.43 -5.17
CA TYR A 101 2.81 7.03 -5.56
C TYR A 101 1.47 6.64 -6.17
N GLU A 102 1.46 6.32 -7.47
CA GLU A 102 0.28 5.84 -8.17
C GLU A 102 0.06 4.34 -7.92
N VAL A 103 -1.10 4.00 -7.37
CA VAL A 103 -1.57 2.64 -7.15
C VAL A 103 -2.69 2.35 -8.14
N GLN A 104 -2.47 1.37 -9.00
CA GLN A 104 -3.43 0.97 -10.02
C GLN A 104 -4.25 -0.22 -9.54
N LEU A 105 -5.57 -0.13 -9.62
CA LEU A 105 -6.49 -1.17 -9.20
C LEU A 105 -7.06 -1.92 -10.40
N PHE A 106 -7.13 -3.25 -10.27
CA PHE A 106 -7.57 -4.21 -11.28
C PHE A 106 -8.61 -5.16 -10.67
N ASP A 107 -9.54 -5.64 -11.50
CA ASP A 107 -10.38 -6.80 -11.18
C ASP A 107 -9.63 -8.11 -11.48
N GLU A 108 -10.32 -9.23 -11.30
CA GLU A 108 -9.74 -10.56 -11.55
C GLU A 108 -9.40 -10.75 -13.03
N GLU A 109 -10.23 -10.21 -13.94
CA GLU A 109 -10.03 -10.28 -15.38
C GLU A 109 -8.83 -9.45 -15.85
N GLY A 110 -8.68 -8.23 -15.32
CA GLY A 110 -7.56 -7.33 -15.54
C GLY A 110 -6.26 -7.91 -14.99
N LEU A 111 -6.30 -8.56 -13.82
CA LEU A 111 -5.13 -9.28 -13.31
C LEU A 111 -4.76 -10.48 -14.20
N ALA A 112 -5.75 -11.25 -14.67
CA ALA A 112 -5.51 -12.36 -15.58
C ALA A 112 -4.91 -11.88 -16.90
N ALA A 113 -5.38 -10.75 -17.43
CA ALA A 113 -4.80 -10.12 -18.63
C ALA A 113 -3.34 -9.67 -18.39
N LEU A 114 -3.04 -9.09 -17.22
CA LEU A 114 -1.69 -8.67 -16.86
C LEU A 114 -0.70 -9.84 -16.74
N LYS A 115 -1.17 -11.03 -16.35
CA LYS A 115 -0.34 -12.23 -16.27
C LYS A 115 -0.11 -12.92 -17.62
N ARG A 116 -0.97 -12.66 -18.61
CA ARG A 116 -0.87 -13.30 -19.94
C ARG A 116 0.21 -12.70 -20.84
N GLU A 117 0.86 -11.60 -20.45
CA GLU A 117 1.95 -10.96 -21.22
C GLU A 117 1.59 -10.60 -22.67
N ASP A 118 0.30 -10.45 -23.01
CA ASP A 118 -0.14 -10.14 -24.38
C ASP A 118 0.24 -8.71 -24.86
N GLY A 119 1.11 -7.99 -24.14
CA GLY A 119 1.60 -6.65 -24.52
C GLY A 119 0.55 -5.55 -24.64
N SER A 120 -0.73 -5.87 -24.41
CA SER A 120 -1.83 -4.91 -24.52
C SER A 120 -1.92 -4.04 -23.27
N PRO A 121 -2.11 -2.72 -23.43
CA PRO A 121 -2.25 -1.81 -22.30
C PRO A 121 -3.57 -2.10 -21.56
N VAL A 122 -3.50 -2.84 -20.46
CA VAL A 122 -4.66 -3.11 -19.60
C VAL A 122 -4.99 -1.84 -18.83
N LYS A 123 -6.10 -1.20 -19.18
CA LYS A 123 -6.59 0.00 -18.49
C LYS A 123 -6.95 -0.36 -17.04
N PRO A 124 -6.38 0.32 -16.03
CA PRO A 124 -6.81 0.12 -14.65
C PRO A 124 -8.24 0.58 -14.47
N ILE A 125 -8.99 -0.10 -13.60
CA ILE A 125 -10.36 0.29 -13.24
C ILE A 125 -10.32 1.63 -12.51
N LEU A 126 -9.26 1.83 -11.73
CA LEU A 126 -9.14 2.96 -10.84
C LEU A 126 -7.67 3.21 -10.48
N THR A 127 -7.27 4.46 -10.47
CA THR A 127 -5.92 4.87 -10.05
C THR A 127 -6.04 5.73 -8.81
N LEU A 128 -5.32 5.34 -7.77
CA LEU A 128 -5.28 6.03 -6.48
C LEU A 128 -3.89 6.62 -6.29
N VAL A 129 -3.81 7.90 -5.96
CA VAL A 129 -2.55 8.60 -5.71
C VAL A 129 -2.32 8.68 -4.21
N VAL A 130 -1.21 8.12 -3.73
CA VAL A 130 -0.78 8.25 -2.34
C VAL A 130 0.39 9.23 -2.27
N SER A 131 0.15 10.39 -1.68
CA SER A 131 1.22 11.36 -1.44
C SER A 131 1.98 11.02 -0.16
N HIS A 132 3.29 10.85 -0.27
CA HIS A 132 4.18 10.62 0.85
C HIS A 132 5.05 11.84 1.06
N LYS A 133 4.96 12.46 2.25
CA LYS A 133 5.71 13.68 2.58
C LYS A 133 7.22 13.44 2.75
N GLY A 134 7.66 12.18 2.75
CA GLY A 134 9.02 11.78 3.03
C GLY A 134 9.20 11.48 4.52
N ALA A 135 9.98 10.46 4.83
CA ALA A 135 10.22 10.04 6.19
C ALA A 135 11.59 10.50 6.71
N PHE A 136 11.66 10.86 7.99
CA PHE A 136 12.93 11.22 8.63
C PHE A 136 13.79 9.96 8.83
N ASN A 137 14.98 9.93 8.23
CA ASN A 137 15.88 8.76 8.22
C ASN A 137 16.74 8.63 9.49
N GLY A 138 16.47 9.41 10.53
CA GLY A 138 17.22 9.37 11.78
C GLY A 138 18.40 10.34 11.82
N HIS A 139 18.92 10.54 13.02
CA HIS A 139 20.11 11.35 13.25
C HIS A 139 21.35 10.55 12.86
N TYR A 140 22.33 11.21 12.24
CA TYR A 140 23.59 10.55 11.85
C TYR A 140 24.45 10.10 13.03
N ILE A 141 24.20 10.63 14.23
CA ILE A 141 24.98 10.37 15.44
C ILE A 141 24.10 9.61 16.43
N ASN A 142 24.57 8.45 16.89
CA ASN A 142 23.92 7.69 17.95
C ASN A 142 23.92 8.51 19.25
N SER A 143 22.78 8.54 19.96
CA SER A 143 22.66 9.22 21.25
C SER A 143 23.66 8.69 22.29
N GLU A 144 24.00 7.40 22.20
CA GLU A 144 25.01 6.75 23.04
C GLU A 144 26.43 7.31 22.79
N LEU A 145 26.80 7.53 21.53
CA LEU A 145 28.08 8.14 21.19
C LEU A 145 28.15 9.59 21.68
N LEU A 146 27.06 10.34 21.53
CA LEU A 146 26.98 11.71 22.03
C LEU A 146 27.12 11.76 23.57
N ALA A 147 26.45 10.87 24.29
CA ALA A 147 26.50 10.79 25.74
C ALA A 147 27.90 10.42 26.26
N THR A 148 28.57 9.47 25.61
CA THR A 148 29.94 9.06 25.98
C THR A 148 30.95 10.16 25.73
N ILE A 149 30.87 10.86 24.60
CA ILE A 149 31.72 12.03 24.30
C ILE A 149 31.51 13.14 25.34
N LEU A 150 30.26 13.46 25.68
CA LEU A 150 29.94 14.47 26.70
C LEU A 150 30.49 14.08 28.08
N SER A 151 30.35 12.81 28.48
CA SER A 151 30.88 12.32 29.75
C SER A 151 32.40 12.41 29.81
N ALA A 152 33.09 11.96 28.75
CA ALA A 152 34.54 12.05 28.65
C ALA A 152 35.04 13.51 28.68
N PHE A 153 34.33 14.41 28.00
CA PHE A 153 34.63 15.83 27.98
C PHE A 153 34.51 16.46 29.38
N ILE A 154 33.42 16.19 30.10
CA ILE A 154 33.22 16.68 31.47
C ILE A 154 34.31 16.15 32.40
N PHE A 155 34.62 14.86 32.31
CA PHE A 155 35.68 14.24 33.11
C PHE A 155 37.04 14.87 32.85
N TYR A 156 37.37 15.12 31.57
CA TYR A 156 38.61 15.77 31.18
C TYR A 156 38.72 17.18 31.77
N VAL A 157 37.66 18.01 31.63
CA VAL A 157 37.63 19.37 32.18
C VAL A 157 37.78 19.37 33.70
N ALA A 158 37.10 18.44 34.39
CA ALA A 158 37.22 18.29 35.84
C ALA A 158 38.65 17.89 36.25
N TYR A 159 39.26 16.96 35.52
CA TYR A 159 40.61 16.50 35.79
C TYR A 159 41.65 17.61 35.55
N THR A 160 41.57 18.34 34.44
CA THR A 160 42.50 19.44 34.14
C THR A 160 42.40 20.60 35.13
N SER A 161 41.17 20.91 35.58
CA SER A 161 40.96 21.94 36.60
C SER A 161 41.58 21.53 37.93
N LYS A 162 41.42 20.25 38.33
CA LYS A 162 42.07 19.72 39.52
C LYS A 162 43.60 19.71 39.39
N SER A 163 44.15 19.28 38.26
CA SER A 163 45.61 19.23 38.06
C SER A 163 46.24 20.63 38.03
N SER A 164 45.52 21.63 37.50
CA SER A 164 45.95 23.03 37.51
C SER A 164 46.00 23.64 38.92
N LEU A 165 45.23 23.13 39.88
CA LEU A 165 45.25 23.58 41.28
C LEU A 165 46.32 22.87 42.12
N LEU A 166 46.85 21.75 41.64
CA LEU A 166 47.83 20.92 42.34
C LEU A 166 49.27 21.10 41.82
N ALA A 167 49.45 21.96 40.81
CA ALA A 167 50.74 22.42 40.27
C ALA A 167 51.06 23.82 40.80
#